data_AF-A0A1A8NHB7-F1
#
_entry.id   AF-A0A1A8NHB7-F1
#
_cell.length_a   1.000
_cell.length_b   1.000
_cell.length_c   1.000
_cell.angle_alpha   90.00
_cell.angle_beta   90.00
_cell.angle_gamma   90.00
#
_symmetry.space_group_name_H-M   'P 1'
#
loop_
_entity.id
_entity.type
_entity.pdbx_description
1 polymer ?
#
loop_
_entity_poly.entity_id
_entity_poly.type
_entity_poly.pdbx_seq_one_letter_code
_entity_poly.pdbx_strand_id
1 'polypeptide(L)'
;MDPSHQCVYLLLLSVGLLVHRGFCQHFYLLRPIPSDSLPLVDLKEDPDPAFDPKERDLNETELRSILGDFDLRYLSVSLPLEDKYLGNDELDLDGPKAGGIMPKEIRAVDFEVQIGKKHKPSKKLKRRLQQWLWAYTFCPVVYSWTDLGARFWPRYVRVGSCLSKRSCSVPEGMLCKPSNSTHLTLLRWRCVQRKGGLKCAWIPVQYPVITDCKCSCSN
;
A
#
# COMPACT_ATOMS: atom_id res chain seq x y z
N MET A 1 3.33 39.25 -43.05
CA MET A 1 3.45 37.85 -42.57
C MET A 1 2.39 37.06 -43.30
N ASP A 2 2.81 36.18 -44.21
CA ASP A 2 1.90 35.55 -45.15
C ASP A 2 0.95 34.54 -44.47
N PRO A 3 -0.34 34.51 -44.86
CA PRO A 3 -1.35 33.65 -44.26
C PRO A 3 -1.04 32.14 -44.42
N SER A 4 -0.19 31.79 -45.39
CA SER A 4 0.31 30.43 -45.61
C SER A 4 1.16 29.91 -44.44
N HIS A 5 1.98 30.77 -43.82
CA HIS A 5 2.85 30.36 -42.71
C HIS A 5 2.06 30.11 -41.41
N GLN A 6 0.97 30.85 -41.17
CA GLN A 6 0.10 30.63 -40.02
C GLN A 6 -0.63 29.29 -40.09
N CYS A 7 -1.11 28.90 -41.27
CA CYS A 7 -1.77 27.61 -41.47
C CYS A 7 -0.82 26.42 -41.23
N VAL A 8 0.44 26.52 -41.68
CA VAL A 8 1.45 25.47 -41.47
C VAL A 8 1.79 25.33 -39.98
N TYR A 9 1.94 26.44 -39.26
CA TYR A 9 2.18 26.40 -37.81
C TYR A 9 1.01 25.80 -37.02
N LEU A 10 -0.24 26.12 -37.40
CA LEU A 10 -1.43 25.54 -36.78
C LEU A 10 -1.57 24.03 -37.06
N LEU A 11 -1.20 23.60 -38.27
CA LEU A 11 -1.15 22.18 -38.62
C LEU A 11 -0.08 21.43 -37.81
N LEU A 12 1.12 21.99 -37.68
CA LEU A 12 2.19 21.38 -36.88
C LEU A 12 1.83 21.30 -35.39
N LEU A 13 1.20 22.34 -34.85
CA LEU A 13 0.71 22.36 -33.47
C LEU A 13 -0.40 21.33 -33.23
N SER A 14 -1.35 21.19 -34.15
CA SER A 14 -2.45 20.21 -34.01
C SER A 14 -1.95 18.76 -34.12
N VAL A 15 -1.00 18.48 -35.02
CA VAL A 15 -0.33 17.18 -35.11
C VAL A 15 0.50 16.89 -33.85
N GLY A 16 1.24 17.87 -33.32
CA GLY A 16 1.97 17.73 -32.06
C GLY A 16 1.07 17.42 -30.87
N LEU A 17 -0.09 18.07 -30.78
CA LEU A 17 -1.09 17.83 -29.73
C LEU A 17 -1.78 16.46 -29.87
N LEU A 18 -2.02 15.99 -31.10
CA LEU A 18 -2.57 14.65 -31.37
C LEU A 18 -1.57 13.55 -31.00
N VAL A 19 -0.29 13.73 -31.33
CA VAL A 19 0.78 12.78 -30.98
C VAL A 19 1.01 12.76 -29.47
N HIS A 20 0.92 13.91 -28.78
CA HIS A 20 1.07 13.96 -27.32
C HIS A 20 -0.09 13.30 -26.56
N ARG A 21 -1.29 13.19 -27.15
CA ARG A 21 -2.40 12.41 -26.58
C ARG A 21 -2.27 10.90 -26.83
N GLY A 22 -1.35 10.47 -27.70
CA GLY A 22 -1.08 9.07 -28.03
C GLY A 22 -0.08 8.37 -27.12
N PHE A 23 -0.06 8.66 -25.81
CA PHE A 23 0.72 7.87 -24.86
C PHE A 23 0.11 6.46 -24.75
N CYS A 24 0.62 5.57 -25.61
CA CYS A 24 0.72 4.11 -25.46
C CYS A 24 -0.28 3.46 -24.49
N GLN A 25 -1.56 3.42 -24.86
CA GLN A 25 -2.41 2.32 -24.42
C GLN A 25 -2.09 1.12 -25.33
N HIS A 26 -1.84 -0.05 -24.74
CA HIS A 26 -1.61 -1.29 -25.48
C HIS A 26 -2.86 -1.61 -26.31
N PHE A 27 -2.89 -1.17 -27.57
CA PHE A 27 -4.02 -1.34 -28.49
C PHE A 27 -4.41 -2.83 -28.65
N TYR A 28 -3.45 -3.73 -28.44
CA TYR A 28 -3.68 -5.17 -28.32
C TYR A 28 -3.32 -5.64 -26.90
N LEU A 29 -4.31 -6.11 -26.15
CA LEU A 29 -4.16 -6.71 -24.81
C LEU A 29 -3.59 -8.13 -24.92
N LEU A 30 -2.35 -8.25 -25.38
CA LEU A 30 -1.64 -9.53 -25.52
C LEU A 30 -1.16 -10.11 -24.18
N ARG A 31 -1.18 -9.31 -23.11
CA ARG A 31 -0.79 -9.69 -21.75
C ARG A 31 -1.79 -9.10 -20.75
N PRO A 32 -2.02 -9.77 -19.61
CA PRO A 32 -2.85 -9.21 -18.55
C PRO A 32 -2.22 -7.93 -17.98
N ILE A 33 -3.08 -6.99 -17.59
CA ILE A 33 -2.67 -5.76 -16.91
C ILE A 33 -2.52 -6.08 -15.41
N PRO A 34 -1.38 -5.75 -14.77
CA PRO A 34 -1.22 -5.95 -13.34
C PRO A 34 -2.21 -5.07 -12.56
N SER A 35 -2.68 -5.57 -11.41
CA SER A 35 -3.56 -4.84 -10.51
C SER A 35 -2.75 -4.25 -9.36
N ASP A 36 -3.11 -3.02 -8.96
CA ASP A 36 -2.57 -2.36 -7.76
C ASP A 36 -3.37 -2.71 -6.49
N SER A 37 -4.16 -3.79 -6.52
CA SER A 37 -4.97 -4.21 -5.39
C SER A 37 -4.10 -4.78 -4.26
N LEU A 38 -4.43 -4.38 -3.03
CA LEU A 38 -3.79 -4.82 -1.79
C LEU A 38 -4.85 -5.40 -0.84
N PRO A 39 -4.48 -6.33 0.07
CA PRO A 39 -3.13 -6.85 0.33
C PRO A 39 -2.63 -7.82 -0.76
N LEU A 40 -1.32 -8.03 -0.82
CA LEU A 40 -0.73 -9.02 -1.72
C LEU A 40 -1.02 -10.45 -1.24
N VAL A 41 -1.19 -11.36 -2.21
CA VAL A 41 -1.22 -12.79 -1.96
C VAL A 41 0.22 -13.32 -1.98
N ASP A 42 0.52 -14.28 -1.10
CA ASP A 42 1.83 -14.93 -1.07
C ASP A 42 2.18 -15.53 -2.43
N LEU A 43 3.43 -15.30 -2.85
CA LEU A 43 3.93 -15.82 -4.11
C LEU A 43 4.06 -17.35 -4.00
N LYS A 44 3.41 -18.07 -4.92
CA LYS A 44 3.60 -19.51 -5.05
C LYS A 44 4.95 -19.78 -5.72
N GLU A 45 5.93 -20.11 -4.88
CA GLU A 45 7.28 -20.46 -5.30
C GLU A 45 7.39 -21.91 -5.77
N ASP A 46 8.32 -22.16 -6.71
CA ASP A 46 8.71 -23.53 -7.07
C ASP A 46 9.38 -24.21 -5.85
N PRO A 47 8.95 -25.41 -5.43
CA PRO A 47 9.50 -26.08 -4.26
C PRO A 47 10.91 -26.68 -4.46
N ASP A 48 11.45 -26.73 -5.69
CA ASP A 48 12.78 -27.30 -5.95
C ASP A 48 13.91 -26.42 -5.33
N PRO A 49 14.72 -26.95 -4.40
CA PRO A 49 15.83 -26.23 -3.78
C PRO A 49 16.92 -25.77 -4.76
N ALA A 50 16.97 -26.32 -5.99
CA ALA A 50 17.89 -25.86 -7.02
C ALA A 50 17.69 -24.37 -7.38
N PHE A 51 16.50 -23.83 -7.15
CA PHE A 51 16.17 -22.43 -7.37
C PHE A 51 16.47 -21.53 -6.17
N ASP A 52 16.95 -22.07 -5.04
CA ASP A 52 17.27 -21.30 -3.85
C ASP A 52 18.72 -20.78 -3.88
N PRO A 53 18.99 -19.59 -3.29
CA PRO A 53 20.35 -19.09 -3.16
C PRO A 53 21.17 -19.98 -2.21
N LYS A 54 22.47 -20.12 -2.51
CA LYS A 54 23.41 -20.85 -1.63
C LYS A 54 24.07 -19.88 -0.66
N GLU A 55 24.76 -20.42 0.35
CA GLU A 55 25.46 -19.61 1.36
C GLU A 55 26.45 -18.60 0.75
N ARG A 56 27.17 -19.00 -0.31
CA ARG A 56 28.07 -18.11 -1.06
C ARG A 56 27.38 -16.91 -1.71
N ASP A 57 26.09 -17.04 -1.99
CA ASP A 57 25.27 -16.01 -2.65
C ASP A 57 24.58 -15.10 -1.62
N LEU A 58 24.82 -15.32 -0.32
CA LEU A 58 24.18 -14.61 0.81
C LEU A 58 25.16 -13.71 1.57
N ASN A 59 26.14 -13.13 0.89
CA ASN A 59 27.06 -12.18 1.51
C ASN A 59 26.34 -10.85 1.82
N GLU A 60 26.01 -10.62 3.09
CA GLU A 60 25.26 -9.43 3.52
C GLU A 60 25.88 -8.10 3.08
N THR A 61 27.21 -8.01 3.04
CA THR A 61 27.88 -6.74 2.68
C THR A 61 27.66 -6.40 1.20
N GLU A 62 27.73 -7.41 0.33
CA GLU A 62 27.46 -7.26 -1.10
C GLU A 62 25.98 -6.95 -1.34
N LEU A 63 25.08 -7.67 -0.64
CA LEU A 63 23.64 -7.45 -0.76
C LEU A 63 23.21 -6.07 -0.26
N ARG A 64 23.77 -5.58 0.84
CA ARG A 64 23.58 -4.18 1.29
C ARG A 64 24.04 -3.19 0.24
N SER A 65 25.18 -3.45 -0.40
CA SER A 65 25.69 -2.57 -1.46
C SER A 65 24.79 -2.55 -2.71
N ILE A 66 24.16 -3.67 -3.06
CA ILE A 66 23.24 -3.74 -4.21
C ILE A 66 21.90 -3.07 -3.87
N LEU A 67 21.40 -3.27 -2.66
CA LEU A 67 20.13 -2.71 -2.19
C LEU A 67 20.19 -1.17 -2.07
N GLY A 68 21.30 -0.65 -1.55
CA GLY A 68 21.47 0.76 -1.25
C GLY A 68 20.80 1.13 0.08
N ASP A 69 19.62 1.74 0.01
CA ASP A 69 18.91 2.20 1.21
C ASP A 69 18.33 1.03 2.01
N PHE A 70 18.60 1.03 3.31
CA PHE A 70 18.19 -0.02 4.24
C PHE A 70 17.49 0.62 5.44
N ASP A 71 16.16 0.69 5.38
CA ASP A 71 15.35 1.21 6.48
C ASP A 71 14.99 0.11 7.48
N LEU A 72 15.65 0.11 8.63
CA LEU A 72 15.42 -0.84 9.73
C LEU A 72 13.98 -0.82 10.28
N ARG A 73 13.20 0.24 10.03
CA ARG A 73 11.79 0.31 10.45
C ARG A 73 10.90 -0.64 9.65
N TYR A 74 11.33 -0.99 8.43
CA TYR A 74 10.58 -1.81 7.49
C TYR A 74 11.30 -3.10 7.08
N LEU A 75 12.63 -3.15 7.17
CA LEU A 75 13.44 -4.24 6.63
C LEU A 75 14.27 -4.89 7.72
N SER A 76 14.30 -6.23 7.74
CA SER A 76 15.17 -6.98 8.64
C SER A 76 15.67 -8.28 8.00
N VAL A 77 16.92 -8.63 8.31
CA VAL A 77 17.53 -9.90 7.87
C VAL A 77 17.02 -11.07 8.71
N SER A 78 16.79 -10.85 10.00
CA SER A 78 16.27 -11.83 10.96
C SER A 78 14.97 -11.34 11.61
N LEU A 79 14.09 -12.24 12.03
CA LEU A 79 12.86 -11.85 12.73
C LEU A 79 13.18 -11.06 14.02
N PRO A 80 12.72 -9.80 14.17
CA PRO A 80 12.99 -9.01 15.37
C PRO A 80 12.34 -9.61 16.62
N LEU A 81 13.02 -9.51 17.77
CA LEU A 81 12.62 -10.13 19.03
C LEU A 81 11.37 -9.49 19.67
N GLU A 82 11.09 -8.23 19.36
CA GLU A 82 9.99 -7.45 19.95
C GLU A 82 8.61 -8.05 19.61
N ASP A 83 8.47 -8.72 18.46
CA ASP A 83 7.20 -9.34 18.03
C ASP A 83 6.95 -10.72 18.65
N LYS A 84 7.96 -11.33 19.29
CA LYS A 84 7.78 -12.63 19.99
C LYS A 84 6.94 -12.50 21.27
N TYR A 85 6.80 -11.30 21.81
CA TYR A 85 6.13 -11.05 23.09
C TYR A 85 4.76 -10.37 22.96
N LEU A 86 4.42 -9.80 21.80
CA LEU A 86 3.11 -9.19 21.54
C LEU A 86 2.01 -10.21 21.20
N GLY A 87 2.34 -11.50 21.08
CA GLY A 87 1.39 -12.56 20.76
C GLY A 87 0.48 -12.98 21.91
N ASN A 88 0.64 -12.43 23.12
CA ASN A 88 -0.10 -12.87 24.31
C ASN A 88 -0.69 -11.76 25.19
N ASP A 89 -0.60 -10.49 24.79
CA ASP A 89 -1.34 -9.42 25.46
C ASP A 89 -2.62 -9.13 24.70
N GLU A 90 -3.73 -9.28 25.42
CA GLU A 90 -5.08 -9.00 25.02
C GLU A 90 -5.13 -7.74 24.14
N LEU A 91 -5.77 -7.87 22.97
CA LEU A 91 -6.20 -6.73 22.19
C LEU A 91 -7.08 -5.86 23.11
N ASP A 92 -6.47 -4.80 23.64
CA ASP A 92 -7.08 -3.82 24.51
C ASP A 92 -8.53 -3.56 24.08
N LEU A 93 -9.45 -3.79 25.01
CA LEU A 93 -10.87 -3.47 24.88
C LEU A 93 -11.14 -1.95 24.78
N ASP A 94 -10.09 -1.14 24.72
CA ASP A 94 -10.11 0.27 24.36
C ASP A 94 -9.89 0.37 22.84
N GLY A 95 -10.99 0.46 22.08
CA GLY A 95 -10.95 0.51 20.61
C GLY A 95 -9.93 1.54 20.08
N PRO A 96 -9.39 1.33 18.87
CA PRO A 96 -8.26 2.11 18.36
C PRO A 96 -8.54 3.62 18.48
N LYS A 97 -7.78 4.29 19.35
CA LYS A 97 -7.84 5.74 19.49
C LYS A 97 -7.55 6.34 18.13
N ALA A 98 -8.48 7.16 17.63
CA ALA A 98 -8.31 7.82 16.35
C ALA A 98 -7.07 8.72 16.40
N GLY A 99 -5.98 8.25 15.79
CA GLY A 99 -4.73 8.97 15.67
C GLY A 99 -4.80 9.99 14.53
N GLY A 100 -4.05 11.08 14.66
CA GLY A 100 -3.90 12.08 13.60
C GLY A 100 -4.94 13.21 13.63
N ILE A 101 -5.17 13.83 12.47
CA ILE A 101 -6.04 15.00 12.34
C ILE A 101 -7.44 14.54 11.91
N MET A 102 -8.48 14.99 12.61
CA MET A 102 -9.88 14.68 12.27
C MET A 102 -10.19 15.02 10.80
N PRO A 103 -10.80 14.12 10.01
CA PRO A 103 -11.16 14.37 8.62
C PRO A 103 -12.01 15.64 8.45
N LYS A 104 -11.85 16.33 7.32
CA LYS A 104 -12.57 17.59 7.04
C LYS A 104 -14.07 17.35 6.94
N GLU A 105 -14.44 16.19 6.41
CA GLU A 105 -15.80 15.70 6.25
C GLU A 105 -16.50 15.63 7.61
N ILE A 106 -15.87 14.99 8.61
CA ILE A 106 -16.40 14.88 9.97
C ILE A 106 -16.43 16.24 10.68
N ARG A 107 -15.40 17.08 10.47
CA ARG A 107 -15.36 18.45 11.01
C ARG A 107 -16.51 19.32 10.50
N ALA A 108 -16.89 19.13 9.25
CA ALA A 108 -17.94 19.90 8.58
C ALA A 108 -19.36 19.45 8.93
N VAL A 109 -19.54 18.22 9.45
CA VAL A 109 -20.87 17.73 9.86
C VAL A 109 -21.47 18.66 10.92
N ASP A 110 -22.64 19.21 10.59
CA ASP A 110 -23.54 19.86 11.55
C ASP A 110 -24.74 18.95 11.80
N PHE A 111 -24.94 18.57 13.06
CA PHE A 111 -26.04 17.67 13.39
C PHE A 111 -27.29 18.50 13.62
N GLU A 112 -28.23 18.49 12.68
CA GLU A 112 -29.53 19.11 12.90
C GLU A 112 -30.41 18.16 13.73
N VAL A 113 -30.26 18.23 15.05
CA VAL A 113 -31.05 17.40 15.97
C VAL A 113 -32.25 18.21 16.46
N GLN A 114 -33.46 17.80 16.09
CA GLN A 114 -34.70 18.35 16.63
C GLN A 114 -34.95 17.83 18.06
N ILE A 115 -34.21 18.35 19.03
CA ILE A 115 -34.50 18.14 20.46
C ILE A 115 -35.36 19.32 20.95
N GLY A 116 -36.68 19.16 20.82
CA GLY A 116 -37.67 20.15 21.27
C GLY A 116 -37.62 21.46 20.48
N LYS A 117 -37.82 22.61 21.16
CA LYS A 117 -37.89 23.96 20.54
C LYS A 117 -36.53 24.52 20.05
N LYS A 118 -35.43 23.76 20.13
CA LYS A 118 -34.09 24.22 19.73
C LYS A 118 -33.60 23.39 18.55
N HIS A 119 -33.45 24.05 17.40
CA HIS A 119 -33.01 23.46 16.13
C HIS A 119 -31.53 23.05 16.07
N LYS A 120 -30.71 23.37 17.08
CA LYS A 120 -29.25 23.14 17.04
C LYS A 120 -28.71 22.49 18.32
N PRO A 121 -27.88 21.43 18.20
CA PRO A 121 -27.23 20.80 19.34
C PRO A 121 -26.23 21.76 19.98
N SER A 122 -25.97 21.59 21.27
CA SER A 122 -24.93 22.38 21.94
C SER A 122 -23.56 22.16 21.28
N LYS A 123 -22.71 23.19 21.26
CA LYS A 123 -21.33 23.08 20.74
C LYS A 123 -20.56 21.90 21.35
N LYS A 124 -20.80 21.61 22.64
CA LYS A 124 -20.20 20.48 23.37
C LYS A 124 -20.70 19.13 22.84
N LEU A 125 -22.01 19.00 22.60
CA LEU A 125 -22.61 17.77 22.05
C LEU A 125 -22.13 17.53 20.62
N LYS A 126 -22.13 18.58 19.78
CA LYS A 126 -21.59 18.54 18.41
C LYS A 126 -20.17 17.98 18.41
N ARG A 127 -19.28 18.55 19.23
CA ARG A 127 -17.88 18.08 19.33
C ARG A 127 -17.78 16.62 19.78
N ARG A 128 -18.57 16.20 20.76
CA ARG A 128 -18.58 14.80 21.23
C ARG A 128 -19.04 13.84 20.14
N LEU A 129 -20.06 14.21 19.36
CA LEU A 129 -20.58 13.37 18.29
C LEU A 129 -19.61 13.31 17.10
N GLN A 130 -18.91 14.40 16.78
CA GLN A 130 -17.81 14.40 15.81
C GLN A 130 -16.66 13.48 16.25
N GLN A 131 -16.26 13.54 17.54
CA GLN A 131 -15.23 12.65 18.09
C GLN A 131 -15.67 11.18 18.06
N TRP A 132 -16.93 10.89 18.40
CA TRP A 132 -17.49 9.55 18.33
C TRP A 132 -17.49 9.01 16.90
N LEU A 133 -18.00 9.79 15.93
CA LEU A 133 -17.96 9.39 14.51
C LEU A 133 -16.54 9.14 14.04
N TRP A 134 -15.59 9.99 14.44
CA TRP A 134 -14.20 9.81 14.07
C TRP A 134 -13.63 8.51 14.64
N ALA A 135 -13.80 8.24 15.94
CA ALA A 135 -13.34 7.00 16.56
C ALA A 135 -14.02 5.73 15.97
N TYR A 136 -15.28 5.85 15.56
CA TYR A 136 -16.03 4.75 14.97
C TYR A 136 -15.58 4.45 13.53
N THR A 137 -15.39 5.50 12.72
CA THR A 137 -15.05 5.40 11.28
C THR A 137 -13.54 5.31 11.02
N PHE A 138 -12.70 5.53 12.05
CA PHE A 138 -11.25 5.47 11.92
C PHE A 138 -10.76 4.05 11.65
N CYS A 139 -9.89 3.94 10.64
CA CYS A 139 -9.28 2.70 10.19
C CYS A 139 -7.77 2.72 10.48
N PRO A 140 -7.31 2.11 11.57
CA PRO A 140 -5.88 2.00 11.85
C PRO A 140 -5.18 1.05 10.88
N VAL A 141 -3.89 1.31 10.64
CA VAL A 141 -2.97 0.37 10.02
C VAL A 141 -2.28 -0.42 11.14
N VAL A 142 -2.35 -1.74 11.07
CA VAL A 142 -1.65 -2.66 11.98
C VAL A 142 -0.43 -3.20 11.25
N TYR A 143 0.76 -3.02 11.82
CA TYR A 143 2.00 -3.49 11.24
C TYR A 143 2.42 -4.83 11.83
N SER A 144 2.80 -5.76 10.97
CA SER A 144 3.36 -7.06 11.36
C SER A 144 4.59 -7.39 10.53
N TRP A 145 5.52 -8.17 11.08
CA TRP A 145 6.64 -8.71 10.30
C TRP A 145 6.19 -9.92 9.48
N THR A 146 6.44 -9.88 8.19
CA THR A 146 6.14 -10.96 7.24
C THR A 146 7.44 -11.58 6.73
N ASP A 147 7.49 -12.91 6.70
CA ASP A 147 8.59 -13.68 6.13
C ASP A 147 8.36 -13.91 4.63
N LEU A 148 9.20 -13.33 3.78
CA LEU A 148 9.12 -13.50 2.32
C LEU A 148 9.88 -14.74 1.81
N GLY A 149 10.62 -15.44 2.69
CA GLY A 149 11.38 -16.63 2.36
C GLY A 149 12.79 -16.35 1.82
N ALA A 150 13.54 -17.44 1.56
CA ALA A 150 14.97 -17.38 1.22
C ALA A 150 15.29 -16.71 -0.12
N ARG A 151 14.30 -16.61 -1.03
CA ARG A 151 14.46 -15.96 -2.33
C ARG A 151 14.31 -14.44 -2.27
N PHE A 152 14.06 -13.87 -1.10
CA PHE A 152 14.05 -12.43 -0.88
C PHE A 152 15.12 -12.05 0.13
N TRP A 153 15.72 -10.87 -0.10
CA TRP A 153 16.67 -10.28 0.82
C TRP A 153 16.44 -8.76 0.88
N PRO A 154 16.28 -8.16 2.07
CA PRO A 154 16.17 -8.79 3.39
C PRO A 154 14.92 -9.67 3.49
N ARG A 155 15.00 -10.78 4.23
CA ARG A 155 13.96 -11.83 4.28
C ARG A 155 12.67 -11.35 4.94
N TYR A 156 12.79 -10.52 5.97
CA TYR A 156 11.65 -10.07 6.77
C TYR A 156 11.31 -8.61 6.43
N VAL A 157 10.03 -8.38 6.17
CA VAL A 157 9.50 -7.06 5.83
C VAL A 157 8.33 -6.72 6.75
N ARG A 158 8.32 -5.50 7.27
CA ARG A 158 7.22 -4.98 8.09
C ARG A 158 6.11 -4.48 7.18
N VAL A 159 5.00 -5.21 7.11
CA VAL A 159 3.87 -4.92 6.23
C VAL A 159 2.70 -4.37 7.05
N GLY A 160 2.03 -3.34 6.53
CA GLY A 160 0.80 -2.82 7.10
C GLY A 160 -0.42 -3.64 6.66
N SER A 161 -1.41 -3.78 7.55
CA SER A 161 -2.69 -4.43 7.29
C SER A 161 -3.85 -3.60 7.84
N CYS A 162 -5.01 -3.65 7.18
CA CYS A 162 -6.21 -2.93 7.63
C CYS A 162 -7.08 -3.83 8.50
N LEU A 163 -7.55 -3.32 9.64
CA LEU A 163 -8.44 -4.06 10.53
C LEU A 163 -9.86 -4.10 9.96
N SER A 164 -10.28 -5.24 9.40
CA SER A 164 -11.59 -5.43 8.77
C SER A 164 -12.60 -6.23 9.61
N LYS A 165 -12.35 -6.44 10.91
CA LYS A 165 -13.20 -7.26 11.80
C LYS A 165 -14.56 -6.64 12.16
N ARG A 166 -14.73 -5.33 11.97
CA ARG A 166 -15.96 -4.58 12.29
C ARG A 166 -16.34 -3.63 11.16
N SER A 167 -17.61 -3.25 11.09
CA SER A 167 -18.02 -2.18 10.19
C SER A 167 -17.47 -0.83 10.65
N CYS A 168 -17.03 -0.01 9.70
CA CYS A 168 -16.55 1.34 9.94
C CYS A 168 -17.58 2.41 9.57
N SER A 169 -18.82 2.04 9.23
CA SER A 169 -19.88 2.97 8.80
C SER A 169 -21.15 2.88 9.64
N VAL A 170 -21.94 3.95 9.56
CA VAL A 170 -23.29 4.04 10.12
C VAL A 170 -24.26 4.42 8.97
N PRO A 171 -25.27 3.59 8.62
CA PRO A 171 -25.48 2.23 9.11
C PRO A 171 -24.33 1.28 8.70
N GLU A 172 -24.32 0.09 9.30
CA GLU A 172 -23.29 -0.92 9.03
C GLU A 172 -23.30 -1.35 7.56
N GLY A 173 -22.10 -1.61 7.01
CA GLY A 173 -21.94 -2.12 5.64
C GLY A 173 -20.57 -1.86 5.01
N MET A 174 -19.84 -0.83 5.47
CA MET A 174 -18.49 -0.53 4.98
C MET A 174 -17.42 -1.17 5.88
N LEU A 175 -16.26 -1.47 5.29
CA LEU A 175 -15.09 -2.05 5.98
C LEU A 175 -13.84 -1.22 5.71
N CYS A 176 -12.87 -1.32 6.63
CA CYS A 176 -11.56 -0.71 6.43
C CYS A 176 -10.80 -1.43 5.32
N LYS A 177 -10.42 -0.69 4.28
CA LYS A 177 -9.61 -1.18 3.16
C LYS A 177 -8.36 -0.32 2.96
N PRO A 178 -7.32 -0.85 2.30
CA PRO A 178 -6.15 -0.07 1.92
C PRO A 178 -6.55 1.12 1.06
N SER A 179 -6.02 2.29 1.39
CA SER A 179 -6.29 3.53 0.67
C SER A 179 -5.04 4.17 0.08
N ASN A 180 -3.88 3.82 0.62
CA ASN A 180 -2.59 4.30 0.16
C ASN A 180 -1.53 3.24 0.43
N SER A 181 -0.51 3.24 -0.42
CA SER A 181 0.62 2.31 -0.35
C SER A 181 1.90 3.01 -0.76
N THR A 182 3.01 2.49 -0.27
CA THR A 182 4.35 2.86 -0.73
C THR A 182 5.10 1.60 -1.16
N HIS A 183 6.22 1.78 -1.83
CA HIS A 183 7.06 0.68 -2.27
C HIS A 183 8.35 0.64 -1.46
N LEU A 184 8.73 -0.57 -1.05
CA LEU A 184 10.03 -0.88 -0.50
C LEU A 184 10.86 -1.52 -1.59
N THR A 185 12.13 -1.13 -1.68
CA THR A 185 13.08 -1.84 -2.56
C THR A 185 13.59 -3.06 -1.80
N LEU A 186 13.52 -4.23 -2.44
CA LEU A 186 14.06 -5.50 -1.94
C LEU A 186 14.93 -6.14 -3.02
N LEU A 187 15.72 -7.14 -2.66
CA LEU A 187 16.38 -8.02 -3.62
C LEU A 187 15.59 -9.32 -3.77
N ARG A 188 15.37 -9.73 -5.02
CA ARG A 188 14.76 -11.01 -5.39
C ARG A 188 15.80 -11.90 -6.05
N TRP A 189 15.93 -13.12 -5.57
CA TRP A 189 16.71 -14.17 -6.22
C TRP A 189 15.95 -14.68 -7.42
N ARG A 190 16.49 -14.43 -8.62
CA ARG A 190 15.87 -14.80 -9.88
C ARG A 190 16.77 -15.74 -10.65
N CYS A 191 16.25 -16.94 -10.94
CA CYS A 191 16.89 -17.91 -11.79
C CYS A 191 16.28 -17.93 -13.20
N VAL A 192 17.13 -18.04 -14.22
CA VAL A 192 16.73 -18.14 -15.63
C VAL A 192 17.48 -19.28 -16.28
N GLN A 193 16.75 -20.17 -16.95
CA GLN A 193 17.35 -21.24 -17.74
C GLN A 193 17.98 -20.66 -19.01
N ARG A 194 19.29 -20.88 -19.21
CA ARG A 194 20.00 -20.50 -20.43
C ARG A 194 20.68 -21.70 -21.07
N LYS A 195 21.06 -21.58 -22.35
CA LYS A 195 21.94 -22.55 -23.04
C LYS A 195 23.27 -22.61 -22.29
N GLY A 196 23.43 -23.57 -21.38
CA GLY A 196 24.57 -23.66 -20.45
C GLY A 196 24.21 -23.82 -18.97
N GLY A 197 22.93 -23.90 -18.62
CA GLY A 197 22.45 -24.22 -17.27
C GLY A 197 21.61 -23.11 -16.63
N LEU A 198 21.30 -23.30 -15.35
CA LEU A 198 20.53 -22.37 -14.54
C LEU A 198 21.44 -21.20 -14.11
N LYS A 199 21.07 -19.97 -14.47
CA LYS A 199 21.77 -18.76 -14.01
C LYS A 199 20.89 -17.98 -13.06
N CYS A 200 21.38 -17.74 -11.85
CA CYS A 200 20.65 -17.01 -10.82
C CYS A 200 21.41 -15.75 -10.40
N ALA A 201 20.67 -14.71 -10.01
CA ALA A 201 21.23 -13.47 -9.50
C ALA A 201 20.21 -12.73 -8.62
N TRP A 202 20.71 -11.87 -7.73
CA TRP A 202 19.91 -10.90 -6.99
C TRP A 202 19.56 -9.72 -7.89
N ILE A 203 18.26 -9.38 -7.96
CA ILE A 203 17.76 -8.23 -8.70
C ILE A 203 16.92 -7.33 -7.78
N PRO A 204 17.02 -6.00 -7.89
CA PRO A 204 16.15 -5.10 -7.16
C PRO A 204 14.71 -5.21 -7.66
N VAL A 205 13.75 -5.27 -6.73
CA VAL A 205 12.31 -5.31 -7.00
C VAL A 205 11.58 -4.35 -6.07
N GLN A 206 10.44 -3.84 -6.52
CA GLN A 206 9.57 -2.97 -5.73
C GLN A 206 8.48 -3.82 -5.07
N TYR A 207 8.40 -3.77 -3.74
CA TYR A 207 7.42 -4.50 -2.94
C TYR A 207 6.44 -3.51 -2.29
N PRO A 208 5.14 -3.55 -2.64
CA PRO A 208 4.17 -2.61 -2.09
C PRO A 208 3.80 -2.95 -0.64
N VAL A 209 3.74 -1.93 0.21
CA VAL A 209 3.28 -2.01 1.60
C VAL A 209 2.19 -0.97 1.87
N ILE A 210 1.20 -1.33 2.68
CA ILE A 210 0.07 -0.46 3.02
C ILE A 210 0.53 0.62 4.01
N THR A 211 0.22 1.88 3.73
CA THR A 211 0.54 3.02 4.61
C THR A 211 -0.69 3.65 5.27
N ASP A 212 -1.86 3.54 4.63
CA ASP A 212 -3.09 4.15 5.13
C ASP A 212 -4.32 3.29 4.81
N CYS A 213 -5.25 3.21 5.76
CA CYS A 213 -6.54 2.54 5.59
C CYS A 213 -7.68 3.56 5.63
N LYS A 214 -8.73 3.33 4.83
CA LYS A 214 -9.98 4.12 4.85
C LYS A 214 -11.21 3.24 4.88
N CYS A 215 -12.28 3.79 5.40
CA CYS A 215 -13.58 3.16 5.36
C CYS A 215 -14.14 3.19 3.93
N SER A 216 -14.49 2.03 3.38
CA SER A 216 -15.03 1.90 2.01
C SER A 216 -16.00 0.73 1.91
N CYS A 217 -16.84 0.71 0.87
CA CYS A 217 -17.83 -0.35 0.67
C CYS A 217 -17.17 -1.72 0.49
N SER A 218 -17.81 -2.77 0.99
CA SER A 218 -17.52 -4.15 0.57
C SER A 218 -17.80 -4.28 -0.92
N ASN A 219 -16.93 -4.99 -1.65
CA ASN A 219 -17.16 -5.27 -3.07
C ASN A 219 -18.20 -6.38 -3.20
#